data_AF-A0A6V7IN34-F1
#
_entry.id   AF-A0A6V7IN34-F1
#
_cell.length_a   1.000
_cell.length_b   1.000
_cell.length_c   1.000
_cell.angle_alpha   90.00
_cell.angle_beta   90.00
_cell.angle_gamma   90.00
#
_symmetry.space_group_name_H-M   'P 1'
#
loop_
_entity.id
_entity.type
_entity.pdbx_description
1 polymer ?
#
loop_
_entity_poly.entity_id
_entity_poly.type
_entity_poly.pdbx_seq_one_letter_code
_entity_poly.pdbx_strand_id
1 'polypeptide(L)' 'PRQWSETAVAHWLHWAIREFSLEGVAMQPWQHMTGKQICAMGKESFLARAPAFMGDILWEHLELLQK' A
#
# COMPACT_ATOMS: atom_id res chain seq x y z
N PRO A 1 -3.60 9.90 3.41
CA PRO A 1 -3.96 8.51 3.80
C PRO A 1 -4.03 8.20 5.32
N ARG A 2 -3.59 9.07 6.24
CA ARG A 2 -3.49 8.75 7.69
C ARG A 2 -4.80 8.39 8.39
N GLN A 3 -5.95 8.86 7.88
CA GLN A 3 -7.28 8.58 8.43
C GLN A 3 -7.95 7.35 7.82
N TRP A 4 -7.26 6.60 6.95
CA TRP A 4 -7.86 5.41 6.34
C TRP A 4 -8.06 4.29 7.37
N SER A 5 -9.25 3.71 7.36
CA SER A 5 -9.54 2.44 8.00
C SER A 5 -8.91 1.28 7.24
N GLU A 6 -8.92 0.08 7.82
CA GLU A 6 -8.45 -1.15 7.15
C GLU A 6 -9.13 -1.36 5.79
N THR A 7 -10.44 -1.14 5.72
CA THR A 7 -11.20 -1.21 4.45
C THR A 7 -10.72 -0.20 3.42
N ALA A 8 -10.43 1.04 3.84
CA ALA A 8 -9.96 2.08 2.92
C ALA A 8 -8.56 1.76 2.38
N VAL A 9 -7.67 1.18 3.19
CA VAL A 9 -6.36 0.68 2.74
C VAL A 9 -6.54 -0.44 1.72
N ALA A 10 -7.42 -1.41 2.00
CA ALA A 10 -7.70 -2.52 1.09
C ALA A 10 -8.29 -2.03 -0.25
N HIS A 11 -9.20 -1.04 -0.22
CA HIS A 11 -9.74 -0.42 -1.43
C HIS A 11 -8.66 0.30 -2.24
N TRP A 12 -7.80 1.08 -1.59
CA TRP A 12 -6.68 1.74 -2.27
C TRP A 12 -5.75 0.72 -2.92
N LEU A 13 -5.40 -0.35 -2.20
CA LEU A 13 -4.53 -1.40 -2.74
C LEU A 13 -5.18 -2.10 -3.94
N HIS A 14 -6.48 -2.41 -3.87
CA HIS A 14 -7.22 -3.03 -4.98
C HIS A 14 -7.23 -2.13 -6.22
N TRP A 15 -7.50 -0.84 -6.01
CA TRP A 15 -7.45 0.14 -7.08
C TRP A 15 -6.05 0.23 -7.67
N ALA A 16 -5.01 0.35 -6.86
CA ALA A 16 -3.62 0.47 -7.32
C ALA A 16 -3.15 -0.79 -8.06
N ILE A 17 -3.50 -1.99 -7.58
CA ILE A 17 -3.19 -3.24 -8.27
C ILE A 17 -3.81 -3.27 -9.66
N ARG A 18 -5.05 -2.79 -9.80
CA ARG A 18 -5.73 -2.76 -11.09
C ARG A 18 -5.20 -1.64 -12.01
N GLU A 19 -4.94 -0.46 -11.46
CA GLU A 19 -4.45 0.71 -12.19
C GLU A 19 -3.04 0.48 -12.74
N PHE A 20 -2.14 -0.10 -11.91
CA PHE A 20 -0.74 -0.35 -12.26
C PHE A 20 -0.48 -1.79 -12.74
N SER A 21 -1.53 -2.60 -12.92
CA SER A 21 -1.42 -4.01 -13.34
C SER A 21 -0.45 -4.83 -12.46
N LEU A 22 -0.53 -4.66 -11.13
CA LEU A 22 0.34 -5.32 -10.14
C LEU A 22 -0.16 -6.74 -9.81
N GLU A 23 -0.35 -7.56 -10.84
CA GLU A 23 -0.76 -8.96 -10.71
C GLU A 23 0.34 -9.75 -9.97
N GLY A 24 0.18 -9.91 -8.66
CA GLY A 24 1.18 -10.54 -7.78
C GLY A 24 1.30 -9.94 -6.38
N VAL A 25 0.74 -8.76 -6.14
CA VAL A 25 0.68 -8.19 -4.78
C VAL A 25 -0.34 -8.97 -3.96
N ALA A 26 0.14 -9.68 -2.94
CA ALA A 26 -0.73 -10.36 -1.99
C ALA A 26 -1.43 -9.33 -1.09
N MET A 27 -2.73 -9.51 -0.84
CA MET A 27 -3.51 -8.68 0.08
C MET A 27 -3.32 -9.06 1.55
N GLN A 28 -2.93 -10.31 1.84
CA GLN A 28 -2.76 -10.81 3.22
C GLN A 28 -1.84 -9.94 4.09
N PRO A 29 -0.69 -9.43 3.62
CA PRO A 29 0.18 -8.57 4.41
C PRO A 29 -0.43 -7.21 4.80
N TRP A 30 -1.53 -6.82 4.15
CA TRP A 30 -2.19 -5.51 4.24
C TRP A 30 -3.59 -5.56 4.87
N GLN A 31 -4.16 -6.76 5.04
CA GLN A 31 -5.56 -6.96 5.48
C GLN A 31 -5.90 -6.29 6.83
N HIS A 32 -4.91 -6.14 7.71
CA HIS A 32 -5.07 -5.55 9.05
C HIS A 32 -4.28 -4.22 9.19
N MET A 33 -4.02 -3.55 8.07
CA MET A 33 -3.28 -2.30 8.04
C MET A 33 -4.24 -1.11 7.92
N THR A 34 -4.13 -0.18 8.84
CA THR A 34 -4.77 1.13 8.77
C THR A 34 -3.88 2.13 8.04
N GLY A 35 -4.48 3.23 7.59
CA GLY A 35 -3.78 4.36 7.01
C GLY A 35 -2.66 4.88 7.88
N LYS A 36 -2.89 4.92 9.20
CA LYS A 36 -1.89 5.34 10.18
C LYS A 36 -0.70 4.37 10.23
N GLN A 37 -0.94 3.07 10.17
CA GLN A 37 0.13 2.06 10.17
C GLN A 37 0.95 2.09 8.88
N ILE A 38 0.32 2.13 7.70
CA ILE A 38 1.06 2.20 6.44
C ILE A 38 1.83 3.50 6.27
N CYS A 39 1.31 4.64 6.78
CA CYS A 39 2.03 5.92 6.73
C CYS A 39 3.16 6.00 7.78
N ALA A 40 3.01 5.31 8.92
CA ALA A 40 4.05 5.24 9.94
C ALA A 40 5.13 4.19 9.60
N MET A 41 4.81 3.25 8.70
CA MET A 41 5.74 2.25 8.19
C MET A 41 6.79 2.93 7.32
N GLY A 42 8.07 2.63 7.56
CA GLY A 42 9.15 3.10 6.68
C GLY A 42 9.13 2.38 5.32
N LYS A 43 9.74 3.01 4.31
CA LYS A 43 9.81 2.48 2.94
C LYS A 43 10.27 1.02 2.90
N GLU A 44 11.37 0.68 3.57
CA GLU A 44 11.90 -0.70 3.58
C GLU A 44 10.87 -1.73 4.10
N SER A 45 10.19 -1.42 5.20
CA SER A 45 9.15 -2.29 5.78
C SER A 45 7.92 -2.43 4.88
N PHE A 46 7.60 -1.39 4.10
CA PHE A 46 6.54 -1.41 3.11
C PHE A 46 6.94 -2.28 1.91
N LEU A 47 8.14 -2.06 1.38
CA LEU A 47 8.70 -2.84 0.26
C LEU A 47 8.82 -4.32 0.60
N ALA A 48 9.18 -4.67 1.84
CA ALA A 48 9.27 -6.06 2.29
C ALA A 48 7.93 -6.83 2.24
N ARG A 49 6.79 -6.13 2.17
CA ARG A 49 5.43 -6.72 2.10
C ARG A 49 4.92 -6.87 0.68
N ALA A 50 5.55 -6.22 -0.28
CA ALA A 50 5.18 -6.26 -1.69
C ALA A 50 6.28 -6.95 -2.52
N PRO A 51 5.95 -7.49 -3.69
CA PRO A 51 6.97 -7.95 -4.63
C PRO A 51 7.91 -6.81 -5.04
N ALA A 52 9.15 -7.17 -5.41
CA ALA A 52 10.13 -6.23 -5.93
C ALA A 52 9.55 -5.41 -7.09
N PHE A 53 9.93 -4.13 -7.18
CA PHE A 53 9.41 -3.13 -8.13
C PHE A 53 7.95 -2.69 -7.90
N MET A 54 7.05 -3.61 -7.56
CA MET A 54 5.64 -3.28 -7.27
C MET A 54 5.51 -2.47 -5.98
N GLY A 55 6.32 -2.80 -4.96
CA GLY A 55 6.36 -2.04 -3.71
C GLY A 55 6.75 -0.58 -3.91
N ASP A 56 7.68 -0.29 -4.83
CA ASP A 56 8.14 1.09 -5.09
C ASP A 56 7.02 1.93 -5.72
N ILE A 57 6.28 1.37 -6.67
CA ILE A 57 5.12 2.04 -7.30
C ILE A 57 4.05 2.38 -6.26
N LEU A 58 3.70 1.41 -5.42
CA LEU A 58 2.71 1.60 -4.34
C LEU A 58 3.19 2.63 -3.32
N TRP A 59 4.48 2.60 -2.97
CA TRP A 59 5.08 3.53 -2.02
C TRP A 59 5.08 4.96 -2.55
N GLU A 60 5.52 5.19 -3.79
CA GLU A 60 5.46 6.51 -4.42
C GLU A 60 4.02 7.07 -4.44
N HIS A 61 3.04 6.22 -4.76
CA HIS A 61 1.64 6.63 -4.75
C HIS A 61 1.14 6.98 -3.34
N LEU A 62 1.57 6.22 -2.34
CA LEU A 62 1.27 6.51 -0.95
C LEU A 62 1.90 7.84 -0.51
N GLU A 63 3.14 8.15 -0.90
CA GLU A 63 3.80 9.42 -0.63
C GLU A 63 3.10 10.59 -1.31
N LEU A 64 2.64 10.42 -2.56
CA LEU A 64 1.85 11.43 -3.26
C LEU A 64 0.53 11.73 -2.52
N LEU A 65 -0.12 10.71 -1.97
CA LEU A 65 -1.34 10.88 -1.17
C LEU A 65 -1.10 11.45 0.24
N GLN A 66 0.16 11.50 0.70
CA GLN A 66 0.57 12.09 1.98
C GLN A 66 0.96 13.56 1.86
N LYS A 67 1.35 14.02 0.66
CA LYS A 67 1.54 15.44 0.37
C LYS A 67 0.20 16.18 0.34
#